data_AF-A0A949LQ17-F1
#
_entry.id   AF-A0A949LQ17-F1
#
_cell.length_a   1.000
_cell.length_b   1.000
_cell.length_c   1.000
_cell.angle_alpha   90.00
_cell.angle_beta   90.00
_cell.angle_gamma   90.00
#
_symmetry.space_group_name_H-M   'P 1'
#
loop_
_entity.id
_entity.type
_entity.pdbx_description
1 polymer ?
#
loop_
_entity_poly.entity_id
_entity_poly.type
_entity_poly.pdbx_seq_one_letter_code
_entity_poly.pdbx_strand_id
1 'polypeptide(L)'
;MSAYAYLIGWRIVRFLPETLAYKLFFAIGNYVYKKNGKGVRRLRNNMRKVSALEGQALEELTANAMRSYMRYWCDTFRLPDWNAEKVSKGVELINEHFLTDPLDAGRGVVVALPHSGNWDHAAAYFLGRGYKAVTVAEKLKPEKVFQAFLKYREDIGLEVLSTDMRTIPTLVKRAKEGYIIALVADRDLSSNGVEVDFFEGVAKMPAG
;
A
#
# COMPACT_ATOMS: atom_id res chain seq x y z
N MET A 1 4.09 -13.84 -15.92
CA MET A 1 5.48 -13.63 -15.50
C MET A 1 5.81 -14.74 -14.51
N SER A 2 6.89 -15.51 -14.70
CA SER A 2 7.25 -16.59 -13.76
C SER A 2 7.59 -15.98 -12.40
N ALA A 3 7.13 -16.58 -11.29
CA ALA A 3 7.41 -16.09 -9.93
C ALA A 3 8.91 -15.89 -9.68
N TYR A 4 9.77 -16.69 -10.33
CA TYR A 4 11.22 -16.55 -10.25
C TYR A 4 11.74 -15.25 -10.87
N ALA A 5 11.21 -14.83 -12.03
CA ALA A 5 11.61 -13.56 -12.65
C ALA A 5 11.25 -12.36 -11.76
N TYR A 6 10.12 -12.45 -11.06
CA TYR A 6 9.70 -11.45 -10.09
C TYR A 6 10.65 -11.40 -8.88
N LEU A 7 10.98 -12.54 -8.29
CA LEU A 7 11.88 -12.63 -7.13
C LEU A 7 13.32 -12.21 -7.46
N ILE A 8 13.82 -12.58 -8.65
CA ILE A 8 15.13 -12.13 -9.15
C ILE A 8 15.12 -10.61 -9.37
N GLY A 9 14.08 -10.09 -10.02
CA GLY A 9 13.90 -8.64 -10.20
C GLY A 9 13.91 -7.89 -8.87
N TRP A 10 13.16 -8.38 -7.88
CA TRP A 10 13.17 -7.83 -6.53
C TRP A 10 14.60 -7.81 -5.96
N ARG A 11 15.30 -8.94 -5.99
CA ARG A 11 16.65 -9.03 -5.42
C ARG A 11 17.65 -8.11 -6.12
N ILE A 12 17.59 -7.98 -7.45
CA ILE A 12 18.46 -7.07 -8.20
C ILE A 12 18.23 -5.62 -7.78
N VAL A 13 16.97 -5.18 -7.65
CA VAL A 13 16.63 -3.79 -7.30
C VAL A 13 17.18 -3.40 -5.92
N ARG A 14 17.29 -4.36 -4.98
CA ARG A 14 17.88 -4.14 -3.66
C ARG A 14 19.37 -3.81 -3.69
N PHE A 15 20.12 -4.31 -4.67
CA PHE A 15 21.57 -4.05 -4.81
C PHE A 15 21.91 -2.80 -5.63
N LEU A 16 20.93 -2.22 -6.34
CA LEU A 16 21.17 -1.02 -7.12
C LEU A 16 21.36 0.21 -6.22
N PRO A 17 22.27 1.13 -6.59
CA PRO A 17 22.31 2.46 -5.98
C PRO A 17 20.95 3.13 -6.07
N GLU A 18 20.56 3.84 -5.01
CA GLU A 18 19.24 4.44 -4.85
C GLU A 18 18.79 5.26 -6.06
N THR A 19 19.64 6.20 -6.48
CA THR A 19 19.34 7.10 -7.59
C THR A 19 19.11 6.32 -8.89
N LEU A 20 19.83 5.21 -9.10
CA LEU A 20 19.68 4.38 -10.27
C LEU A 20 18.38 3.57 -10.22
N ALA A 21 18.04 3.02 -9.05
CA ALA A 21 16.79 2.29 -8.83
C ALA A 21 15.58 3.19 -9.14
N TYR A 22 15.53 4.41 -8.58
CA TYR A 22 14.42 5.33 -8.85
C TYR A 22 14.38 5.79 -10.31
N LYS A 23 15.52 6.13 -10.92
CA LYS A 23 15.58 6.49 -12.34
C LYS A 23 15.04 5.37 -13.24
N LEU A 24 15.41 4.12 -12.96
CA LEU A 24 14.92 2.96 -13.68
C LEU A 24 13.40 2.80 -13.54
N PHE A 25 12.86 2.87 -12.33
CA PHE A 25 11.43 2.72 -12.09
C PHE A 25 10.60 3.87 -12.69
N PHE A 26 11.10 5.10 -12.66
CA PHE A 26 10.47 6.22 -13.37
C PHE A 26 10.51 6.05 -14.89
N ALA A 27 11.61 5.55 -15.45
CA ALA A 27 11.70 5.22 -16.86
C ALA A 27 10.70 4.13 -17.26
N ILE A 28 10.56 3.07 -16.46
CA ILE A 28 9.55 2.02 -16.65
C ILE A 28 8.13 2.64 -16.61
N GLY A 29 7.84 3.49 -15.62
CA GLY A 29 6.55 4.17 -15.51
C GLY A 29 6.21 5.01 -16.73
N ASN A 30 7.17 5.81 -17.20
CA ASN A 30 7.04 6.60 -18.44
C ASN A 30 6.82 5.72 -19.67
N TYR A 31 7.54 4.61 -19.78
CA TYR A 31 7.39 3.67 -20.89
C TYR A 31 6.02 3.00 -20.90
N VAL A 32 5.57 2.48 -19.74
CA VAL A 32 4.25 1.84 -19.60
C VAL A 32 3.14 2.84 -19.91
N TYR A 33 3.25 4.07 -19.40
CA TYR A 33 2.34 5.17 -19.72
C TYR A 33 2.26 5.41 -21.24
N LYS A 34 3.40 5.55 -21.93
CA LYS A 34 3.46 5.75 -23.39
C LYS A 34 2.84 4.60 -24.18
N LYS A 35 2.94 3.35 -23.70
CA LYS A 35 2.27 2.20 -24.32
C LYS A 35 0.75 2.25 -24.21
N ASN A 36 0.21 3.08 -23.33
CA ASN A 36 -1.21 3.37 -23.19
C ASN A 36 -2.10 2.11 -23.16
N GLY A 37 -1.66 1.05 -22.47
CA GLY A 37 -2.38 -0.22 -22.37
C GLY A 37 -3.68 -0.11 -21.55
N LYS A 38 -4.41 -1.23 -21.42
CA LYS A 38 -5.69 -1.29 -20.69
C LYS A 38 -5.59 -0.69 -19.26
N GLY A 39 -4.52 -0.99 -18.53
CA GLY A 39 -4.29 -0.46 -17.18
C GLY A 39 -4.12 1.06 -17.15
N VAL A 40 -3.32 1.62 -18.06
CA VAL A 40 -3.09 3.07 -18.16
C VAL A 40 -4.36 3.81 -18.56
N ARG A 41 -5.15 3.26 -19.50
CA ARG A 41 -6.44 3.84 -19.87
C ARG A 41 -7.42 3.85 -18.70
N ARG A 42 -7.44 2.78 -17.89
CA ARG A 42 -8.24 2.73 -16.67
C ARG A 42 -7.76 3.75 -15.63
N LEU A 43 -6.45 3.86 -15.42
CA LEU A 43 -5.87 4.87 -14.53
C LEU A 43 -6.26 6.28 -14.99
N ARG A 44 -6.12 6.60 -16.28
CA ARG A 44 -6.53 7.89 -16.85
C ARG A 44 -8.00 8.19 -16.59
N ASN A 45 -8.88 7.22 -16.79
CA ASN A 45 -10.31 7.41 -16.52
C ASN A 45 -10.58 7.66 -15.03
N ASN A 46 -9.88 6.97 -14.13
CA ASN A 46 -9.99 7.24 -12.70
C ASN A 46 -9.45 8.63 -12.34
N MET A 47 -8.29 9.03 -12.87
CA MET A 47 -7.72 10.36 -12.64
C MET A 47 -8.65 11.47 -13.14
N ARG A 48 -9.30 11.30 -14.29
CA ARG A 48 -10.32 12.22 -14.80
C ARG A 48 -11.46 12.38 -13.80
N LYS A 49 -12.05 11.28 -13.33
CA LYS A 49 -13.17 11.30 -12.37
C LYS A 49 -12.81 11.96 -11.04
N VAL A 50 -11.58 11.75 -10.55
CA VAL A 50 -11.13 12.28 -9.25
C VAL A 50 -10.77 13.76 -9.35
N SER A 51 -10.20 14.20 -10.47
CA SER A 51 -9.62 15.56 -10.61
C SER A 51 -10.46 16.52 -11.46
N ALA A 52 -11.42 16.01 -12.23
CA ALA A 52 -12.15 16.74 -13.28
C ALA A 52 -11.24 17.43 -14.32
N LEU A 53 -9.97 17.02 -14.42
CA LEU A 53 -9.02 17.55 -15.40
C LEU A 53 -9.20 16.89 -16.77
N GLU A 54 -8.90 17.65 -17.82
CA GLU A 54 -8.88 17.19 -19.20
C GLU A 54 -7.61 17.64 -19.93
N GLY A 55 -7.45 17.17 -21.17
CA GLY A 55 -6.35 17.58 -22.05
C GLY A 55 -4.97 17.29 -21.46
N GLN A 56 -4.05 18.24 -21.62
CA GLN A 56 -2.66 18.07 -21.19
C GLN A 56 -2.51 17.88 -19.68
N ALA A 57 -3.30 18.60 -18.87
CA ALA A 57 -3.24 18.49 -17.41
C ALA A 57 -3.59 17.08 -16.91
N LEU A 58 -4.59 16.44 -17.54
CA LEU A 58 -4.94 15.04 -17.23
C LEU A 58 -3.82 14.06 -17.63
N GLU A 59 -3.19 14.26 -18.78
CA GLU A 59 -2.08 13.42 -19.23
C GLU A 59 -0.85 13.55 -18.30
N GLU A 60 -0.54 14.77 -17.84
CA GLU A 60 0.52 15.02 -16.86
C GLU A 60 0.23 14.35 -15.52
N LEU A 61 -1.00 14.49 -15.01
CA LEU A 61 -1.45 13.82 -13.79
C LEU A 61 -1.37 12.28 -13.93
N THR A 62 -1.83 11.74 -15.06
CA THR A 62 -1.80 10.30 -15.33
C THR A 62 -0.37 9.75 -15.40
N ALA A 63 0.55 10.49 -16.06
CA ALA A 63 1.96 10.12 -16.13
C ALA A 63 2.61 10.16 -14.73
N ASN A 64 2.31 11.19 -13.93
CA ASN A 64 2.81 11.31 -12.56
C ASN A 64 2.23 10.22 -11.64
N ALA A 65 0.96 9.88 -11.78
CA ALA A 65 0.35 8.75 -11.07
C ALA A 65 1.05 7.43 -11.41
N MET A 66 1.41 7.18 -12.68
CA MET A 66 2.21 6.01 -13.03
C MET A 66 3.63 6.04 -12.43
N ARG A 67 4.28 7.20 -12.36
CA ARG A 67 5.59 7.31 -11.68
C ARG A 67 5.46 7.05 -10.18
N SER A 68 4.41 7.56 -9.54
CA SER A 68 4.12 7.31 -8.13
C SER A 68 3.87 5.82 -7.85
N TYR A 69 3.08 5.17 -8.70
CA TYR A 69 2.87 3.72 -8.64
C TYR A 69 4.17 2.92 -8.78
N MET A 70 5.06 3.32 -9.70
CA MET A 70 6.36 2.68 -9.82
C MET A 70 7.28 2.99 -8.62
N ARG A 71 7.20 4.19 -8.05
CA ARG A 71 7.92 4.53 -6.81
C ARG A 71 7.51 3.59 -5.67
N TYR A 72 6.21 3.40 -5.47
CA TYR A 72 5.68 2.45 -4.48
C TYR A 72 6.35 1.08 -4.64
N TRP A 73 6.35 0.48 -5.84
CA TRP A 73 7.00 -0.82 -6.05
C TRP A 73 8.51 -0.79 -5.81
N CYS A 74 9.20 0.27 -6.20
CA CYS A 74 10.64 0.42 -5.94
C CYS A 74 10.92 0.43 -4.43
N ASP A 75 10.14 1.20 -3.68
CA ASP A 75 10.25 1.32 -2.23
C ASP A 75 9.91 -0.01 -1.57
N THR A 76 8.79 -0.64 -1.91
CA THR A 76 8.42 -1.96 -1.36
C THR A 76 9.51 -3.01 -1.56
N PHE A 77 10.19 -3.01 -2.71
CA PHE A 77 11.29 -3.94 -2.93
C PHE A 77 12.52 -3.65 -2.08
N ARG A 78 12.78 -2.37 -1.77
CA ARG A 78 14.00 -1.92 -1.08
C ARG A 78 13.80 -1.68 0.42
N LEU A 79 12.56 -1.54 0.90
CA LEU A 79 12.22 -1.30 2.29
C LEU A 79 12.86 -2.32 3.25
N PRO A 80 12.99 -3.62 2.93
CA PRO A 80 13.67 -4.58 3.81
C PRO A 80 15.13 -4.22 4.14
N ASP A 81 15.78 -3.39 3.33
CA ASP A 81 17.17 -2.94 3.54
C ASP A 81 17.25 -1.53 4.14
N TRP A 82 16.11 -0.89 4.41
CA TRP A 82 16.11 0.43 5.04
C TRP A 82 16.37 0.29 6.52
N ASN A 83 17.34 1.04 7.03
CA ASN A 83 17.55 1.14 8.47
C ASN A 83 16.49 2.05 9.12
N ALA A 84 16.41 2.01 10.45
CA ALA A 84 15.43 2.80 11.22
C ALA A 84 15.52 4.31 10.93
N GLU A 85 16.74 4.84 10.78
CA GLU A 85 16.96 6.26 10.47
C GLU A 85 16.38 6.67 9.11
N LYS A 86 16.55 5.83 8.09
CA LYS A 86 15.98 6.09 6.76
C LYS A 86 14.46 6.02 6.78
N VAL A 87 13.91 5.04 7.50
CA VAL A 87 12.46 4.93 7.69
C VAL A 87 11.90 6.18 8.36
N SER A 88 12.56 6.69 9.40
CA SER A 88 12.08 7.83 10.19
C SER A 88 12.25 9.18 9.51
N LYS A 89 13.41 9.46 8.90
CA LYS A 89 13.70 10.77 8.27
C LYS A 89 12.79 11.11 7.08
N GLY A 90 12.19 10.10 6.46
CA GLY A 90 11.30 10.28 5.31
C GLY A 90 9.83 10.52 5.65
N VAL A 91 9.49 10.66 6.95
CA VAL A 91 8.10 10.73 7.41
C VAL A 91 7.85 12.06 8.11
N GLU A 92 6.83 12.76 7.63
CA GLU A 92 6.19 13.88 8.32
C GLU A 92 4.80 13.42 8.76
N LEU A 93 4.45 13.72 10.01
CA LEU A 93 3.15 13.36 10.57
C LEU A 93 2.28 14.59 10.69
N ILE A 94 1.10 14.51 10.09
CA ILE A 94 0.09 15.55 10.16
C ILE A 94 -1.05 15.02 11.04
N ASN A 95 -1.40 15.75 12.10
CA ASN A 95 -2.44 15.40 13.06
C ASN A 95 -2.23 14.01 13.72
N GLU A 96 -1.00 13.66 14.08
CA GLU A 96 -0.67 12.32 14.61
C GLU A 96 -1.43 11.96 15.89
N HIS A 97 -1.79 12.95 16.71
CA HIS A 97 -2.49 12.79 17.98
C HIS A 97 -3.81 12.00 17.88
N PHE A 98 -4.52 12.04 16.73
CA PHE A 98 -5.70 11.21 16.51
C PHE A 98 -5.40 9.71 16.51
N LEU A 99 -4.17 9.36 16.17
CA LEU A 99 -3.65 7.99 16.17
C LEU A 99 -2.86 7.69 17.44
N THR A 100 -1.89 8.53 17.81
CA THR A 100 -0.93 8.22 18.88
C THR A 100 -1.53 8.32 20.28
N ASP A 101 -2.33 9.34 20.58
CA ASP A 101 -2.91 9.52 21.92
C ASP A 101 -3.78 8.31 22.37
N PRO A 102 -4.69 7.76 21.53
CA PRO A 102 -5.36 6.50 21.86
C PRO A 102 -4.39 5.35 22.13
N LEU A 103 -3.39 5.18 21.27
CA LEU A 103 -2.47 4.04 21.33
C LEU A 103 -1.59 4.10 22.57
N ASP A 104 -1.10 5.29 22.90
CA ASP A 104 -0.30 5.56 24.10
C ASP A 104 -1.13 5.33 25.38
N ALA A 105 -2.45 5.52 25.30
CA ALA A 105 -3.41 5.15 26.35
C ALA A 105 -3.82 3.65 26.33
N GLY A 106 -3.20 2.83 25.49
CA GLY A 106 -3.46 1.39 25.38
C GLY A 106 -4.75 1.03 24.64
N ARG A 107 -5.38 1.98 23.94
CA ARG A 107 -6.60 1.77 23.17
C ARG A 107 -6.26 1.58 21.69
N GLY A 108 -6.63 0.43 21.13
CA GLY A 108 -6.41 0.15 19.72
C GLY A 108 -7.19 1.10 18.79
N VAL A 109 -6.66 1.29 17.59
CA VAL A 109 -7.19 2.23 16.60
C VAL A 109 -7.40 1.51 15.28
N VAL A 110 -8.58 1.66 14.69
CA VAL A 110 -8.84 1.21 13.31
C VAL A 110 -8.44 2.31 12.36
N VAL A 111 -7.51 2.00 11.47
CA VAL A 111 -7.05 2.88 10.38
C VAL A 111 -7.59 2.31 9.08
N ALA A 112 -8.66 2.93 8.57
CA ALA A 112 -9.15 2.68 7.23
C ALA A 112 -8.39 3.58 6.24
N LEU A 113 -7.65 2.99 5.31
CA LEU A 113 -6.82 3.73 4.34
C LEU A 113 -7.10 3.28 2.90
N PRO A 114 -6.92 4.15 1.89
CA PRO A 114 -6.98 3.76 0.49
C PRO A 114 -5.65 3.15 0.03
N HIS A 115 -5.64 2.58 -1.19
CA HIS A 115 -4.41 2.24 -1.90
C HIS A 115 -3.69 3.50 -2.42
N SER A 116 -3.16 4.32 -1.50
CA SER A 116 -2.44 5.56 -1.81
C SER A 116 -1.09 5.64 -1.09
N GLY A 117 -0.10 6.20 -1.78
CA GLY A 117 1.25 6.36 -1.24
C GLY A 117 1.95 5.01 -0.99
N ASN A 118 2.57 4.86 0.17
CA ASN A 118 3.24 3.63 0.59
C ASN A 118 2.87 3.28 2.03
N TRP A 119 1.85 2.45 2.19
CA TRP A 119 1.35 2.01 3.49
C TRP A 119 2.30 1.05 4.21
N ASP A 120 3.16 0.32 3.49
CA ASP A 120 4.15 -0.55 4.14
C ASP A 120 5.26 0.31 4.81
N HIS A 121 5.64 1.45 4.20
CA HIS A 121 6.56 2.41 4.84
C HIS A 121 5.91 3.08 6.06
N ALA A 122 4.62 3.44 5.98
CA ALA A 122 3.89 3.93 7.14
C ALA A 122 3.85 2.89 8.28
N ALA A 123 3.59 1.62 7.97
CA ALA A 123 3.64 0.54 8.95
C ALA A 123 5.03 0.40 9.58
N ALA A 124 6.10 0.35 8.77
CA ALA A 124 7.47 0.25 9.25
C ALA A 124 7.84 1.43 10.18
N TYR A 125 7.35 2.63 9.90
CA TYR A 125 7.57 3.80 10.76
C TYR A 125 6.95 3.64 12.14
N PHE A 126 5.66 3.29 12.24
CA PHE A 126 4.99 3.13 13.53
C PHE A 126 5.48 1.88 14.30
N LEU A 127 5.75 0.78 13.60
CA LEU A 127 6.35 -0.42 14.20
C LEU A 127 7.75 -0.11 14.76
N GLY A 128 8.55 0.68 14.04
CA GLY A 128 9.86 1.16 14.51
C GLY A 128 9.79 2.09 15.73
N ARG A 129 8.65 2.73 16.00
CA ARG A 129 8.38 3.51 17.22
C ARG A 129 7.90 2.65 18.40
N GLY A 130 7.70 1.34 18.21
CA GLY A 130 7.26 0.41 19.26
C GLY A 130 5.74 0.18 19.31
N TYR A 131 4.98 0.76 18.38
CA TYR A 131 3.56 0.39 18.23
C TYR A 131 3.42 -1.02 17.68
N LYS A 132 2.24 -1.61 17.86
CA LYS A 132 1.88 -2.92 17.30
C LYS A 132 0.83 -2.71 16.22
N ALA A 133 0.94 -3.45 15.13
CA ALA A 133 -0.01 -3.35 14.03
C ALA A 133 -0.43 -4.73 13.52
N VAL A 134 -1.70 -4.83 13.10
CA VAL A 134 -2.26 -5.98 12.40
C VAL A 134 -3.02 -5.51 11.16
N THR A 135 -2.92 -6.27 10.08
CA THR A 135 -3.66 -6.04 8.84
C THR A 135 -4.28 -7.33 8.30
N VAL A 136 -5.13 -7.19 7.28
CA VAL A 136 -5.70 -8.30 6.52
C VAL A 136 -5.18 -8.24 5.09
N ALA A 137 -4.67 -9.36 4.57
CA ALA A 137 -4.21 -9.46 3.20
C ALA A 137 -4.94 -10.56 2.43
N GLU A 138 -5.40 -10.23 1.22
CA GLU A 138 -5.92 -11.20 0.26
C GLU A 138 -4.79 -12.11 -0.23
N LYS A 139 -5.09 -13.42 -0.37
CA LYS A 139 -4.15 -14.40 -0.88
C LYS A 139 -3.99 -14.28 -2.40
N LEU A 140 -3.00 -13.49 -2.82
CA LEU A 140 -2.70 -13.26 -4.23
C LEU A 140 -2.05 -14.48 -4.89
N LYS A 141 -2.41 -14.73 -6.15
CA LYS A 141 -1.67 -15.66 -7.03
C LYS A 141 -0.63 -14.88 -7.85
N PRO A 142 0.60 -15.39 -8.02
CA PRO A 142 1.10 -16.70 -7.61
C PRO A 142 1.49 -16.78 -6.12
N GLU A 143 1.25 -17.94 -5.48
CA GLU A 143 1.50 -18.16 -4.05
C GLU A 143 2.92 -17.78 -3.60
N LYS A 144 3.94 -18.11 -4.40
CA LYS A 144 5.34 -17.76 -4.06
C LYS A 144 5.57 -16.27 -3.92
N VAL A 145 4.86 -15.45 -4.70
CA VAL A 145 4.96 -13.99 -4.61
C VAL A 145 4.24 -13.50 -3.36
N PHE A 146 3.04 -14.03 -3.10
CA PHE A 146 2.29 -13.74 -1.87
C PHE A 146 3.10 -14.06 -0.61
N GLN A 147 3.71 -15.25 -0.53
CA GLN A 147 4.56 -15.65 0.60
C GLN A 147 5.77 -14.74 0.79
N ALA A 148 6.35 -14.23 -0.30
CA ALA A 148 7.43 -13.25 -0.20
C ALA A 148 6.96 -11.90 0.37
N PHE A 149 5.76 -11.44 0.01
CA PHE A 149 5.13 -10.24 0.61
C PHE A 149 4.76 -10.44 2.08
N LEU A 150 4.20 -11.60 2.40
CA LEU A 150 3.82 -11.97 3.76
C LEU A 150 5.05 -11.95 4.66
N LYS A 151 6.09 -12.72 4.30
CA LYS A 151 7.34 -12.77 5.05
C LYS A 151 7.95 -11.38 5.23
N TYR A 152 7.93 -10.56 4.19
CA TYR A 152 8.43 -9.19 4.27
C TYR A 152 7.67 -8.34 5.31
N ARG A 153 6.34 -8.38 5.30
CA ARG A 153 5.52 -7.65 6.26
C ARG A 153 5.73 -8.16 7.69
N GLU A 154 5.91 -9.47 7.85
CA GLU A 154 6.24 -10.06 9.14
C GLU A 154 7.66 -9.64 9.61
N ASP A 155 8.63 -9.57 8.70
CA ASP A 155 10.01 -9.15 9.01
C ASP A 155 10.08 -7.68 9.48
N ILE A 156 9.15 -6.81 9.06
CA ILE A 156 9.02 -5.44 9.60
C ILE A 156 8.22 -5.37 10.91
N GLY A 157 7.65 -6.49 11.37
CA GLY A 157 6.87 -6.60 12.60
C GLY A 157 5.35 -6.45 12.43
N LEU A 158 4.84 -6.42 11.19
CA LEU A 158 3.40 -6.32 10.92
C LEU A 158 2.77 -7.71 11.01
N GLU A 159 1.76 -7.87 11.87
CA GLU A 159 0.94 -9.08 11.87
C GLU A 159 -0.01 -9.06 10.66
N VAL A 160 0.03 -10.09 9.83
CA VAL A 160 -0.80 -10.16 8.62
C VAL A 160 -1.73 -11.37 8.73
N LEU A 161 -3.03 -11.09 8.77
CA LEU A 161 -4.06 -12.11 8.73
C LEU A 161 -4.48 -12.38 7.29
N SER A 162 -4.53 -13.64 6.89
CA SER A 162 -5.14 -14.03 5.62
C SER A 162 -6.68 -13.96 5.69
N THR A 163 -7.30 -13.56 4.58
CA THR A 163 -8.76 -13.40 4.45
C THR A 163 -9.58 -14.70 4.59
N ASP A 164 -8.93 -15.86 4.55
CA ASP A 164 -9.56 -17.18 4.74
C ASP A 164 -9.73 -17.57 6.22
N MET A 165 -9.18 -16.79 7.15
CA MET A 165 -9.37 -16.97 8.59
C MET A 165 -10.63 -16.27 9.11
N ARG A 166 -11.11 -16.67 10.30
CA ARG A 166 -12.02 -15.84 11.09
C ARG A 166 -11.25 -14.61 11.60
N THR A 167 -11.05 -13.63 10.72
CA THR A 167 -10.21 -12.45 10.98
C THR A 167 -10.83 -11.53 12.01
N ILE A 168 -12.15 -11.31 11.97
CA ILE A 168 -12.84 -10.34 12.84
C ILE A 168 -12.61 -10.58 14.34
N PRO A 169 -12.79 -11.79 14.90
CA PRO A 169 -12.48 -12.03 16.32
C PRO A 169 -11.04 -11.69 16.70
N THR A 170 -10.09 -11.98 15.82
CA THR A 170 -8.67 -11.63 16.04
C THR A 170 -8.47 -10.12 16.00
N LEU A 171 -9.04 -9.41 15.02
CA LEU A 171 -8.94 -7.95 14.94
C LEU A 171 -9.57 -7.28 16.18
N VAL A 172 -10.72 -7.77 16.66
CA VAL A 172 -11.35 -7.29 17.90
C VAL A 172 -10.46 -7.52 19.12
N LYS A 173 -9.83 -8.71 19.21
CA LYS A 173 -8.86 -8.99 20.27
C LYS A 173 -7.67 -8.02 20.22
N ARG A 174 -7.09 -7.80 19.03
CA ARG A 174 -5.96 -6.89 18.83
C ARG A 174 -6.31 -5.44 19.16
N ALA A 175 -7.51 -4.99 18.82
CA ALA A 175 -7.99 -3.66 19.17
C ALA A 175 -8.04 -3.47 20.70
N LYS A 176 -8.44 -4.50 21.45
CA LYS A 176 -8.41 -4.49 22.92
C LYS A 176 -6.99 -4.57 23.51
N GLU A 177 -6.03 -5.06 22.75
CA GLU A 177 -4.61 -5.15 23.13
C GLU A 177 -3.79 -3.91 22.71
N GLY A 178 -4.45 -2.84 22.23
CA GLY A 178 -3.78 -1.58 21.87
C GLY A 178 -3.13 -1.58 20.49
N TYR A 179 -3.53 -2.48 19.57
CA TYR A 179 -2.95 -2.53 18.22
C TYR A 179 -3.56 -1.48 17.29
N ILE A 180 -2.76 -1.07 16.32
CA ILE A 180 -3.20 -0.46 15.07
C ILE A 180 -3.84 -1.56 14.21
N ILE A 181 -5.10 -1.38 13.84
CA ILE A 181 -5.81 -2.26 12.90
C ILE A 181 -5.81 -1.56 11.54
N ALA A 182 -4.85 -1.90 10.67
CA ALA A 182 -4.70 -1.26 9.36
C ALA A 182 -5.50 -2.02 8.29
N LEU A 183 -6.55 -1.39 7.75
CA LEU A 183 -7.43 -1.96 6.75
C LEU A 183 -7.39 -1.12 5.47
N VAL A 184 -6.97 -1.73 4.36
CA VAL A 184 -7.06 -1.08 3.06
C VAL A 184 -8.50 -1.19 2.56
N ALA A 185 -9.22 -0.07 2.57
CA ALA A 185 -10.68 -0.04 2.64
C ALA A 185 -11.36 0.72 1.49
N ASP A 186 -10.65 0.99 0.39
CA ASP A 186 -11.19 1.73 -0.76
C ASP A 186 -11.74 0.84 -1.87
N ARG A 187 -11.71 -0.49 -1.70
CA ARG A 187 -12.17 -1.43 -2.73
C ARG A 187 -12.52 -2.81 -2.18
N ASP A 188 -13.77 -3.21 -2.37
CA ASP A 188 -14.21 -4.60 -2.26
C ASP A 188 -14.79 -5.08 -3.61
N LEU A 189 -14.28 -6.21 -4.11
CA LEU A 189 -14.79 -6.85 -5.33
C LEU A 189 -15.66 -8.07 -5.04
N SER A 190 -15.89 -8.39 -3.77
CA SER A 190 -16.75 -9.48 -3.35
C SER A 190 -18.23 -9.14 -3.59
N SER A 191 -19.10 -10.15 -3.44
CA SER A 191 -20.56 -9.96 -3.48
C SER A 191 -21.08 -9.14 -2.30
N ASN A 192 -20.30 -8.98 -1.23
CA ASN A 192 -20.75 -8.46 0.06
C ASN A 192 -20.27 -7.03 0.34
N GLY A 193 -19.59 -6.39 -0.62
CA GLY A 193 -19.15 -5.01 -0.47
C GLY A 193 -20.32 -4.04 -0.30
N VAL A 194 -20.15 -3.05 0.57
CA VAL A 194 -21.12 -1.99 0.82
C VAL A 194 -21.07 -1.01 -0.34
N GLU A 195 -22.23 -0.79 -0.98
CA GLU A 195 -22.37 0.21 -2.03
C GLU A 195 -22.34 1.61 -1.41
N VAL A 196 -21.48 2.46 -1.97
CA VAL A 196 -21.29 3.84 -1.53
C VAL A 196 -21.21 4.76 -2.73
N ASP A 197 -21.71 5.98 -2.55
CA ASP A 197 -21.47 7.06 -3.50
C ASP A 197 -19.99 7.49 -3.41
N PHE A 198 -19.28 7.36 -4.52
CA PHE A 198 -17.85 7.66 -4.59
C PHE A 198 -17.52 8.44 -5.86
N PHE A 199 -17.27 9.72 -5.68
CA PHE A 199 -17.20 10.70 -6.76
C PHE A 199 -18.46 10.66 -7.63
N GLU A 200 -18.32 10.50 -8.94
CA GLU A 200 -19.42 10.54 -9.91
C GLU A 200 -20.11 9.18 -10.12
N GLY A 201 -19.97 8.23 -9.20
CA GLY A 201 -20.61 6.93 -9.35
C GLY A 201 -20.63 6.07 -8.10
N VAL A 202 -21.20 4.88 -8.23
CA VAL A 202 -21.29 3.90 -7.16
C VAL A 202 -20.04 3.02 -7.15
N ALA A 203 -19.44 2.85 -5.97
CA ALA A 203 -18.36 1.92 -5.72
C ALA A 203 -18.74 0.94 -4.60
N LYS A 204 -17.95 -0.12 -4.44
CA LYS A 204 -18.09 -1.08 -3.33
C LYS A 204 -16.87 -1.01 -2.42
N MET A 205 -17.10 -0.83 -1.13
CA MET A 205 -16.09 -0.79 -0.07
C MET A 205 -16.36 -1.85 0.99
N PRO A 206 -15.34 -2.36 1.71
CA PRO A 206 -15.53 -3.33 2.76
C PRO A 206 -16.26 -2.72 3.98
N ALA A 207 -17.11 -3.51 4.63
CA ALA A 207 -17.85 -3.09 5.82
C ALA A 207 -17.00 -3.04 7.11
N GLY A 208 -15.84 -3.71 7.10
CA GLY A 208 -14.99 -3.94 8.27
C GLY A 208 -14.67 -5.41 8.49
#